data_AF-A0A8I0PAD9-F1
#
_entry.id   AF-A0A8I0PAD9-F1
#
_cell.length_a   1.000
_cell.length_b   1.000
_cell.length_c   1.000
_cell.angle_alpha   90.00
_cell.angle_beta   90.00
_cell.angle_gamma   90.00
#
_symmetry.space_group_name_H-M   'P 1'
#
loop_
_entity.id
_entity.type
_entity.pdbx_description
1 polymer ?
#
loop_
_entity_poly.entity_id
_entity_poly.type
_entity_poly.pdbx_seq_one_letter_code
_entity_poly.pdbx_strand_id
1 'polypeptide(L)'
;MLRWHLDHGFCAIPKSVRAHRIAENFDVFDFALTLDEVAAIDALDTGVRGGPDPDSLNLENAGFPIPDQGLPSRSGRSSAQLTLHSGRACGADGKNERAQ
;
A
#
# COMPACT_ATOMS: atom_id res chain seq x y z
N MET A 1 -6.10 7.34 10.93
CA MET A 1 -4.90 7.98 10.25
C MET A 1 -4.79 7.52 8.79
N LEU A 2 -5.08 6.27 8.44
CA LEU A 2 -4.99 5.77 7.05
C LEU A 2 -6.02 6.47 6.16
N ARG A 3 -7.13 6.67 6.74
CA ARG A 3 -8.13 7.38 5.92
C ARG A 3 -7.70 8.83 5.64
N TRP A 4 -7.13 9.43 6.64
CA TRP A 4 -6.60 10.79 6.45
C TRP A 4 -5.60 10.82 5.29
N HIS A 5 -4.64 9.76 5.17
CA HIS A 5 -3.68 9.72 4.04
C HIS A 5 -4.42 9.64 2.70
N LEU A 6 -5.45 8.89 2.65
CA LEU A 6 -6.19 8.75 1.37
C LEU A 6 -6.89 10.05 1.01
N ASP A 7 -7.46 10.77 1.98
CA ASP A 7 -8.16 12.03 1.67
C ASP A 7 -7.18 13.08 1.13
N HIS A 8 -5.90 12.90 1.42
CA HIS A 8 -4.89 13.85 0.90
C HIS A 8 -4.30 13.34 -0.42
N GLY A 9 -4.78 12.13 -0.82
CA GLY A 9 -4.30 11.60 -2.12
C GLY A 9 -2.94 10.90 -1.97
N PHE A 10 -2.54 10.64 -0.73
CA PHE A 10 -1.28 9.91 -0.49
C PHE A 10 -1.55 8.40 -0.50
N CYS A 11 -0.39 7.74 -0.94
CA CYS A 11 -0.48 6.27 -0.76
C CYS A 11 -0.02 5.88 0.66
N ALA A 12 -0.87 5.01 1.34
CA ALA A 12 -0.48 4.62 2.72
C ALA A 12 0.03 3.17 2.71
N ILE A 13 1.22 2.83 3.47
CA ILE A 13 1.79 1.46 3.55
C ILE A 13 1.89 1.07 5.03
N PRO A 14 0.73 0.75 5.70
CA PRO A 14 0.77 0.44 7.13
C PRO A 14 1.45 -0.92 7.40
N LYS A 15 2.31 -0.89 8.38
CA LYS A 15 2.99 -2.15 8.74
C LYS A 15 2.18 -2.91 9.79
N SER A 16 2.08 -4.22 9.51
CA SER A 16 1.57 -5.07 10.60
C SER A 16 1.88 -6.54 10.30
N VAL A 17 2.07 -7.39 11.28
CA VAL A 17 2.16 -8.86 11.09
C VAL A 17 0.95 -9.53 11.75
N ARG A 18 0.14 -8.76 12.46
CA ARG A 18 -1.07 -9.33 13.09
C ARG A 18 -2.26 -9.28 12.12
N ALA A 19 -2.84 -10.50 11.97
CA ALA A 19 -3.86 -10.65 10.92
C ALA A 19 -5.05 -9.71 11.15
N HIS A 20 -5.52 -9.65 12.30
CA HIS A 20 -6.71 -8.80 12.49
C HIS A 20 -6.38 -7.33 12.24
N ARG A 21 -5.17 -6.86 12.52
CA ARG A 21 -4.82 -5.46 12.20
C ARG A 21 -4.73 -5.24 10.69
N ILE A 22 -4.24 -6.19 10.04
CA ILE A 22 -4.16 -6.05 8.57
C ILE A 22 -5.58 -5.88 8.00
N ALA A 23 -6.48 -6.72 8.52
CA ALA A 23 -7.87 -6.58 8.03
C ALA A 23 -8.46 -5.22 8.41
N GLU A 24 -8.22 -4.83 9.64
CA GLU A 24 -8.76 -3.51 10.06
C GLU A 24 -8.12 -2.37 9.25
N ASN A 25 -6.77 -2.40 9.01
CA ASN A 25 -6.11 -1.32 8.25
C ASN A 25 -6.69 -1.22 6.83
N PHE A 26 -7.17 -2.40 6.36
CA PHE A 26 -7.73 -2.40 4.99
C PHE A 26 -9.16 -1.85 4.98
N ASP A 27 -9.83 -1.92 6.08
CA ASP A 27 -11.25 -1.51 6.11
C ASP A 27 -11.37 0.01 6.31
N VAL A 28 -10.82 0.87 5.54
CA VAL A 28 -10.88 2.33 5.78
C VAL A 28 -11.60 2.99 4.60
N PHE A 29 -12.34 2.22 3.76
CA PHE A 29 -12.90 2.86 2.53
C PHE A 29 -14.39 3.09 2.69
N ASP A 30 -14.96 2.59 3.74
CA ASP A 30 -16.44 2.70 3.86
C ASP A 30 -16.82 3.93 4.69
N PHE A 31 -15.88 4.78 5.00
CA PHE A 31 -16.24 6.07 5.63
C PHE A 31 -15.28 7.16 5.15
N ALA A 32 -15.85 8.42 5.54
CA ALA A 32 -14.98 9.55 5.13
C ALA A 32 -14.91 10.58 6.27
N LEU A 33 -13.75 11.24 6.23
CA LEU A 33 -13.63 12.33 7.22
C LEU A 33 -14.21 13.62 6.64
N THR A 34 -14.85 14.35 7.56
CA THR A 34 -15.31 15.68 7.11
C THR A 34 -14.12 16.64 6.94
N LEU A 35 -14.46 17.74 6.33
CA LEU A 35 -13.36 18.71 6.12
C LEU A 35 -12.83 19.24 7.46
N ASP A 36 -13.70 19.42 8.37
CA ASP A 36 -13.24 19.93 9.68
C ASP A 36 -12.36 18.89 10.39
N GLU A 37 -12.71 17.69 10.28
CA GLU A 37 -11.89 16.62 10.91
C GLU A 37 -10.50 16.53 10.26
N VAL A 38 -10.54 16.61 8.92
CA VAL A 38 -9.22 16.59 8.25
C VAL A 38 -8.38 17.77 8.74
N ALA A 39 -9.01 18.93 8.88
CA ALA A 39 -8.25 20.11 9.35
C ALA A 39 -7.74 19.92 10.78
N ALA A 40 -8.54 19.35 11.55
CA ALA A 40 -8.12 19.15 12.95
C ALA A 40 -6.89 18.22 13.02
N ILE A 41 -6.89 17.20 12.24
CA ILE A 41 -5.74 16.28 12.26
C ILE A 41 -4.51 16.99 11.67
N ASP A 42 -4.71 17.81 10.61
CA ASP A 42 -3.59 18.62 10.08
C ASP A 42 -2.94 19.48 11.17
N ALA A 43 -3.69 19.90 12.06
CA ALA A 43 -3.18 20.85 13.06
C ALA A 43 -2.30 20.12 14.10
N LEU A 44 -2.31 18.81 14.00
CA LEU A 44 -1.49 18.07 14.99
C LEU A 44 -0.03 18.01 14.53
N ASP A 45 0.31 18.43 13.38
CA ASP A 45 1.70 18.39 12.87
C ASP A 45 2.62 19.27 13.74
N THR A 46 3.73 18.65 14.22
CA THR A 46 4.70 19.41 15.06
C THR A 46 5.97 19.70 14.26
N GLY A 47 6.01 19.23 13.10
CA GLY A 47 7.19 19.50 12.25
C GLY A 47 8.37 18.61 12.64
N VAL A 48 8.04 17.68 13.52
CA VAL A 48 9.16 16.83 13.97
C VAL A 48 9.05 15.48 13.27
N ARG A 49 10.21 14.95 12.74
CA ARG A 49 10.24 13.66 12.02
C ARG A 49 10.43 12.50 13.01
N GLY A 50 9.71 11.41 12.75
CA GLY A 50 9.83 10.21 13.62
C GLY A 50 11.05 9.36 13.27
N GLY A 51 11.59 9.41 12.07
CA GLY A 51 12.77 8.63 11.64
C GLY A 51 14.03 9.50 11.53
N PRO A 52 15.13 8.85 11.28
CA PRO A 52 16.39 9.60 11.13
C PRO A 52 16.32 10.60 9.96
N ASP A 53 17.17 11.62 10.13
CA ASP A 53 17.31 12.60 9.02
C ASP A 53 17.79 11.89 7.73
N PRO A 54 17.00 12.11 6.69
CA PRO A 54 17.30 11.40 5.44
C PRO A 54 18.72 11.71 4.93
N ASP A 55 19.19 12.90 5.29
CA ASP A 55 20.53 13.24 4.75
C ASP A 55 21.65 12.64 5.61
N SER A 56 21.21 12.07 6.67
CA SER A 56 22.28 11.56 7.56
C SER A 56 22.35 10.03 7.46
N LEU A 57 21.39 9.32 6.69
CA LEU A 57 21.34 7.86 6.62
C LEU A 57 21.99 7.40 5.31
N ASN A 58 23.24 6.65 5.47
CA ASN A 58 23.89 5.99 4.31
C ASN A 58 24.20 4.52 4.62
N LEU A 59 24.52 3.77 3.56
CA LEU A 59 24.74 2.30 3.67
C LEU A 59 25.79 1.98 4.73
N GLU A 60 26.62 2.98 4.87
CA GLU A 60 27.69 2.70 5.85
C GLU A 60 27.17 2.81 7.29
N ASN A 61 26.25 3.62 7.50
CA ASN A 61 25.87 3.89 8.91
C ASN A 61 24.49 3.30 9.21
N ALA A 62 23.77 2.70 8.24
CA ALA A 62 22.39 2.18 8.48
C ALA A 62 22.30 0.74 7.96
N GLY A 63 23.42 0.12 7.50
CA GLY A 63 23.27 -1.08 6.65
C GLY A 63 23.36 -2.35 7.50
N PHE A 64 22.29 -3.31 7.31
CA PHE A 64 22.38 -4.78 7.47
C PHE A 64 22.88 -5.42 6.17
N PRO A 65 24.11 -5.92 6.15
CA PRO A 65 24.58 -6.56 4.91
C PRO A 65 23.57 -7.58 4.38
N ILE A 66 22.99 -7.21 3.17
CA ILE A 66 22.16 -8.27 2.56
C ILE A 66 23.05 -9.48 2.23
N PRO A 67 22.93 -10.57 3.02
CA PRO A 67 23.76 -11.72 2.67
C PRO A 67 23.47 -12.22 1.24
N ASP A 68 24.45 -12.12 0.34
CA ASP A 68 24.35 -12.75 -1.00
C ASP A 68 23.79 -14.17 -0.89
N GLN A 69 22.48 -14.36 -0.53
CA GLN A 69 21.93 -15.72 -0.48
C GLN A 69 21.99 -16.35 -1.88
N GLY A 70 23.16 -16.52 -2.55
CA GLY A 70 23.22 -17.47 -3.68
C GLY A 70 21.93 -17.48 -4.51
N LEU A 71 21.24 -16.31 -4.76
CA LEU A 71 20.14 -16.46 -5.73
C LEU A 71 20.71 -16.76 -7.12
N PRO A 72 20.48 -17.98 -7.64
CA PRO A 72 21.03 -18.25 -8.99
C PRO A 72 20.80 -17.07 -9.94
N SER A 73 21.86 -16.31 -10.36
CA SER A 73 21.89 -15.43 -11.55
C SER A 73 20.84 -15.87 -12.59
N ARG A 74 19.57 -15.48 -12.36
CA ARG A 74 18.62 -15.78 -13.47
C ARG A 74 19.25 -15.43 -14.83
N SER A 75 20.38 -16.05 -15.19
CA SER A 75 20.72 -15.99 -16.62
C SER A 75 19.85 -16.99 -17.40
N GLY A 76 18.48 -16.67 -17.44
CA GLY A 76 17.82 -17.30 -18.61
C GLY A 76 16.30 -17.14 -18.50
N ARG A 77 15.73 -16.07 -18.02
CA ARG A 77 14.27 -16.05 -18.35
C ARG A 77 14.06 -15.45 -19.73
N SER A 78 14.29 -16.23 -20.83
CA SER A 78 13.67 -15.90 -22.14
C SER A 78 12.32 -15.20 -21.97
N SER A 79 12.30 -13.88 -22.00
CA SER A 79 11.16 -13.00 -22.30
C SER A 79 9.99 -13.76 -22.94
N ALA A 80 9.30 -14.67 -22.19
CA ALA A 80 8.00 -15.09 -22.79
C ALA A 80 7.11 -13.87 -23.03
N GLN A 81 7.28 -13.18 -24.18
CA GLN A 81 6.28 -12.34 -24.87
C GLN A 81 4.86 -12.67 -24.41
N LEU A 82 4.42 -12.11 -23.32
CA LEU A 82 3.00 -11.95 -22.98
C LEU A 82 2.16 -11.60 -24.21
N THR A 83 1.77 -12.55 -25.12
CA THR A 83 0.68 -12.40 -26.10
C THR A 83 -0.60 -11.91 -25.41
N LEU A 84 -0.87 -10.56 -25.38
CA LEU A 84 -2.17 -9.89 -25.18
C LEU A 84 -3.31 -10.69 -25.84
N HIS A 85 -3.80 -11.79 -25.17
CA HIS A 85 -5.13 -12.30 -25.59
C HIS A 85 -6.19 -11.22 -25.41
N SER A 86 -6.37 -10.33 -26.52
CA SER A 86 -7.69 -9.68 -26.67
C SER A 86 -8.83 -10.61 -26.26
N GLY A 87 -9.15 -10.67 -24.90
CA GLY A 87 -10.55 -11.15 -24.77
C GLY A 87 -11.10 -10.82 -23.38
N ARG A 88 -11.81 -9.63 -23.20
CA ARG A 88 -13.20 -9.31 -22.85
C ARG A 88 -13.28 -8.85 -21.38
N ALA A 89 -13.28 -7.54 -21.15
CA ALA A 89 -14.14 -6.56 -20.42
C ALA A 89 -15.12 -7.28 -19.49
N CYS A 90 -14.92 -7.20 -18.16
CA CYS A 90 -15.72 -6.75 -17.01
C CYS A 90 -17.22 -6.81 -17.31
N GLY A 91 -17.94 -7.94 -16.88
CA GLY A 91 -19.42 -7.77 -16.70
C GLY A 91 -19.88 -8.39 -15.37
N ALA A 92 -20.03 -7.58 -14.27
CA ALA A 92 -21.15 -7.29 -13.34
C ALA A 92 -22.29 -8.31 -13.52
N ASP A 93 -22.37 -9.40 -12.77
CA ASP A 93 -23.65 -10.17 -12.68
C ASP A 93 -24.34 -9.85 -11.34
N GLY A 94 -25.17 -8.72 -11.28
CA GLY A 94 -26.57 -8.49 -10.84
C GLY A 94 -27.56 -9.36 -11.62
N LYS A 95 -28.08 -10.47 -11.08
CA LYS A 95 -29.50 -10.80 -11.32
C LYS A 95 -30.07 -11.54 -10.11
N ASN A 96 -30.86 -10.82 -9.21
CA ASN A 96 -32.28 -10.99 -8.79
C ASN A 96 -33.14 -11.61 -9.90
N GLU A 97 -33.74 -12.88 -9.68
CA GLU A 97 -35.17 -13.23 -9.87
C GLU A 97 -35.33 -14.76 -9.83
N ARG A 98 -36.09 -15.24 -8.78
CA ARG A 98 -37.42 -15.84 -8.56
C ARG A 98 -37.55 -17.16 -9.32
N ALA A 99 -37.74 -18.29 -8.57
CA ALA A 99 -38.89 -19.21 -8.68
C ALA A 99 -38.55 -20.52 -7.95
N GLN A 100 -38.94 -20.61 -6.68
CA GLN A 100 -39.99 -21.56 -6.26
C GLN A 100 -40.74 -20.98 -5.05
#